data_AF-A0A965XLG1-F1
#
_entry.id   AF-A0A965XLG1-F1
#
_cell.length_a   1.000
_cell.length_b   1.000
_cell.length_c   1.000
_cell.angle_alpha   90.00
_cell.angle_beta   90.00
_cell.angle_gamma   90.00
#
_symmetry.space_group_name_H-M   'P 1'
#
loop_
_entity.id
_entity.type
_entity.pdbx_description
1 polymer ?
#
loop_
_entity_poly.entity_id
_entity_poly.type
_entity_poly.pdbx_seq_one_letter_code
_entity_poly.pdbx_strand_id
1 'polypeptide(L)'
;MFKMVENISWADLFFLGWLLILLLLIYFRRNNWSMKKLPSSNRMEGYTLIYADQKQGNKKEENYGKLLHSPENELQGKPDYIYKKRFGKGIVPVELKSGSIGDDPLPHRGDLLQLGAYFLILEDVYKIRPKFGRLIYQDNMFVVKNTKSLRKEVKETTKEMREMLIYGVGKANASFASCRFCICKGTVCTHTETKIFGGKANESSCGEE
;
A
#
# COMPACT_ATOMS: atom_id res chain seq x y z
N MET A 1 1.39 -45.50 24.68
CA MET A 1 1.11 -44.40 23.74
C MET A 1 -0.29 -44.50 23.09
N PHE A 2 -1.21 -45.32 23.62
CA PHE A 2 -2.50 -45.67 23.00
C PHE A 2 -3.67 -45.50 24.00
N LYS A 3 -3.66 -44.43 24.81
CA LYS A 3 -4.71 -44.12 25.81
C LYS A 3 -5.15 -42.65 25.80
N MET A 4 -4.94 -41.95 24.69
CA MET A 4 -5.27 -40.52 24.57
C MET A 4 -6.44 -40.24 23.61
N VAL A 5 -7.09 -41.28 23.07
CA VAL A 5 -8.09 -41.17 22.00
C VAL A 5 -9.52 -41.51 22.46
N GLU A 6 -9.72 -42.04 23.67
CA GLU A 6 -11.04 -42.57 24.10
C GLU A 6 -11.98 -41.55 24.79
N ASN A 7 -11.60 -40.29 24.97
CA ASN A 7 -12.44 -39.30 25.66
C ASN A 7 -12.64 -38.01 24.85
N ILE A 8 -12.92 -38.11 23.55
CA ILE A 8 -13.44 -36.97 22.78
C ILE A 8 -14.96 -37.02 22.90
N SER A 9 -15.53 -36.14 23.73
CA SER A 9 -16.98 -36.05 23.86
C SER A 9 -17.58 -35.42 22.59
N TRP A 10 -18.87 -35.69 22.34
CA TRP A 10 -19.59 -35.01 21.25
C TRP A 10 -19.53 -33.48 21.40
N ALA A 11 -19.48 -32.96 22.63
CA ALA A 11 -19.32 -31.54 22.91
C ALA A 11 -17.97 -31.00 22.39
N ASP A 12 -16.88 -31.76 22.53
CA ASP A 12 -15.55 -31.36 22.05
C ASP A 12 -15.50 -31.27 20.51
N LEU A 13 -16.18 -32.19 19.82
CA LEU A 13 -16.34 -32.14 18.36
C LEU A 13 -17.16 -30.92 17.91
N PHE A 14 -18.22 -30.57 18.65
CA PHE A 14 -19.00 -29.35 18.39
C PHE A 14 -18.18 -28.07 18.60
N PHE A 15 -17.40 -27.99 19.68
CA PHE A 15 -16.53 -26.84 19.95
C PHE A 15 -15.42 -26.71 18.91
N LEU A 16 -14.78 -27.81 18.51
CA LEU A 16 -13.77 -27.81 17.43
C LEU A 16 -14.38 -27.38 16.09
N GLY A 17 -15.59 -27.85 15.76
CA GLY A 17 -16.32 -27.43 14.56
C GLY A 17 -16.61 -25.93 14.56
N TRP A 18 -17.11 -25.38 15.67
CA TRP A 18 -17.36 -23.94 15.82
C TRP A 18 -16.09 -23.10 15.77
N LEU A 19 -15.01 -23.56 16.39
CA LEU A 19 -13.71 -22.90 16.34
C LEU A 19 -13.18 -22.84 14.90
N LEU A 20 -13.32 -23.94 14.15
CA LEU A 20 -12.88 -24.02 12.76
C LEU A 20 -13.73 -23.14 11.84
N ILE A 21 -15.06 -23.08 12.06
CA ILE A 21 -15.96 -22.13 11.39
C ILE A 21 -15.57 -20.68 11.70
N LEU A 22 -15.29 -20.36 12.97
CA LEU A 22 -14.86 -19.01 13.38
C LEU A 22 -13.52 -18.62 12.73
N LEU A 23 -12.55 -19.54 12.68
CA LEU A 23 -11.28 -19.33 11.98
C LEU A 23 -11.47 -19.15 10.48
N LEU A 24 -12.36 -19.92 9.84
CA LEU A 24 -12.73 -19.74 8.43
C LEU A 24 -13.39 -18.39 8.19
N LEU A 25 -14.32 -17.96 9.06
CA LEU A 25 -14.96 -16.65 8.96
C LEU A 25 -13.94 -15.51 9.16
N ILE A 26 -12.98 -15.66 10.07
CA ILE A 26 -11.87 -14.73 10.23
C ILE A 26 -10.99 -14.73 8.97
N TYR A 27 -10.65 -15.89 8.44
CA TYR A 27 -9.86 -16.05 7.21
C TYR A 27 -10.55 -15.40 6.00
N PHE A 28 -11.82 -15.74 5.73
CA PHE A 28 -12.62 -15.14 4.66
C PHE A 28 -12.84 -13.63 4.87
N ARG A 29 -13.06 -13.18 6.10
CA ARG A 29 -13.18 -11.74 6.39
C ARG A 29 -11.86 -11.00 6.17
N ARG A 30 -10.72 -11.67 6.40
CA ARG A 30 -9.37 -11.15 6.09
C ARG A 30 -9.10 -11.18 4.59
N ASN A 31 -9.61 -12.21 3.90
CA ASN A 31 -9.45 -12.43 2.47
C ASN A 31 -10.49 -11.70 1.59
N ASN A 32 -11.45 -11.01 2.21
CA ASN A 32 -12.49 -10.25 1.50
C ASN A 32 -11.87 -9.04 0.79
N TRP A 33 -11.44 -9.28 -0.45
CA TRP A 33 -11.02 -8.36 -1.51
C TRP A 33 -11.08 -6.88 -1.12
N SER A 34 -10.01 -6.46 -0.45
CA SER A 34 -9.71 -5.04 -0.20
C SER A 34 -9.44 -4.29 -1.50
N MET A 35 -9.14 -5.01 -2.58
CA MET A 35 -8.73 -4.45 -3.86
C MET A 35 -9.32 -5.25 -5.01
N LYS A 36 -9.51 -4.58 -6.16
CA LYS A 36 -9.91 -5.22 -7.42
C LYS A 36 -8.96 -4.76 -8.52
N LYS A 37 -8.36 -5.71 -9.26
CA LYS A 37 -7.59 -5.46 -10.47
C LYS A 37 -8.54 -5.38 -11.67
N LEU A 38 -8.36 -4.39 -12.54
CA LEU A 38 -9.14 -4.14 -13.75
C LEU A 38 -8.20 -3.65 -14.86
N PRO A 39 -8.58 -3.76 -16.15
CA PRO A 39 -7.86 -3.08 -17.22
C PRO A 39 -7.74 -1.59 -16.96
N SER A 40 -6.60 -0.99 -17.31
CA SER A 40 -6.33 0.42 -17.04
C SER A 40 -7.39 1.34 -17.64
N SER A 41 -7.86 2.31 -16.85
CA SER A 41 -8.85 3.28 -17.30
C SER A 41 -8.81 4.55 -16.47
N ASN A 42 -8.63 5.68 -17.16
CA ASN A 42 -8.72 7.02 -16.56
C ASN A 42 -10.16 7.50 -16.39
N ARG A 43 -11.16 6.73 -16.85
CA ARG A 43 -12.57 7.18 -16.83
C ARG A 43 -13.17 7.06 -15.43
N MET A 44 -13.78 8.15 -14.98
CA MET A 44 -14.39 8.30 -13.67
C MET A 44 -15.84 8.81 -13.83
N GLU A 45 -16.71 7.96 -14.38
CA GLU A 45 -18.11 8.30 -14.62
C GLU A 45 -18.87 8.61 -13.32
N GLY A 46 -19.66 9.68 -13.35
CA GLY A 46 -20.38 10.16 -12.16
C GLY A 46 -19.51 10.92 -11.16
N TYR A 47 -18.27 11.26 -11.52
CA TYR A 47 -17.37 12.12 -10.74
C TYR A 47 -16.97 13.37 -11.51
N THR A 48 -16.49 14.37 -10.78
CA THR A 48 -15.94 15.63 -11.27
C THR A 48 -14.54 15.80 -10.67
N LEU A 49 -13.58 16.23 -11.48
CA LEU A 49 -12.22 16.52 -11.04
C LEU A 49 -12.23 17.78 -10.15
N ILE A 50 -11.61 17.71 -8.97
CA ILE A 50 -11.52 18.84 -8.02
C ILE A 50 -10.08 19.22 -7.64
N TYR A 51 -9.10 18.39 -8.01
CA TYR A 51 -7.67 18.62 -7.81
C TYR A 51 -6.91 17.88 -8.89
N ALA A 52 -5.84 18.48 -9.42
CA ALA A 52 -4.80 17.78 -10.16
C ALA A 52 -3.42 18.33 -9.79
N ASP A 53 -2.39 17.47 -9.74
CA ASP A 53 -1.02 17.91 -9.48
C ASP A 53 -0.47 18.76 -10.63
N GLN A 54 -0.73 18.34 -11.86
CA GLN A 54 -0.35 19.07 -13.07
C GLN A 54 -1.48 19.96 -13.57
N LYS A 55 -1.15 21.20 -13.95
CA LYS A 55 -2.11 22.14 -14.57
C LYS A 55 -2.57 21.61 -15.92
N GLN A 56 -3.88 21.36 -16.06
CA GLN A 56 -4.50 21.20 -17.38
C GLN A 56 -4.93 22.58 -17.90
N GLY A 57 -4.10 23.18 -18.76
CA GLY A 57 -4.41 24.40 -19.50
C GLY A 57 -4.24 25.73 -18.73
N ASN A 58 -4.65 26.83 -19.38
CA ASN A 58 -4.47 28.22 -18.91
C ASN A 58 -5.44 28.67 -17.81
N LYS A 59 -6.23 27.76 -17.21
CA LYS A 59 -7.19 28.13 -16.17
C LYS A 59 -6.49 28.35 -14.83
N LYS A 60 -6.55 29.60 -14.35
CA LYS A 60 -6.21 29.99 -12.97
C LYS A 60 -7.28 29.43 -12.03
N GLU A 61 -7.16 28.16 -11.65
CA GLU A 61 -7.94 27.59 -10.55
C GLU A 61 -7.01 27.34 -9.36
N GLU A 62 -7.38 27.89 -8.20
CA GLU A 62 -6.53 28.00 -6.98
C GLU A 62 -6.14 26.66 -6.34
N ASN A 63 -6.79 25.55 -6.74
CA ASN A 63 -6.62 24.23 -6.12
C ASN A 63 -5.71 23.26 -6.88
N TYR A 64 -5.06 23.69 -7.99
CA TYR A 64 -4.19 22.83 -8.79
C TYR A 64 -2.73 22.89 -8.33
N GLY A 65 -2.10 21.71 -8.15
CA GLY A 65 -0.68 21.56 -7.78
C GLY A 65 -0.33 21.94 -6.34
N LYS A 66 -1.33 22.20 -5.48
CA LYS A 66 -1.12 22.60 -4.07
C LYS A 66 -0.69 21.39 -3.23
N LEU A 67 0.40 21.55 -2.47
CA LEU A 67 0.81 20.55 -1.49
C LEU A 67 -0.27 20.39 -0.41
N LEU A 68 -0.77 19.16 -0.25
CA LEU A 68 -1.75 18.84 0.79
C LEU A 68 -1.00 18.39 2.04
N HIS A 69 -1.35 19.00 3.17
CA HIS A 69 -0.71 18.73 4.46
C HIS A 69 -1.77 18.28 5.46
N SER A 70 -1.52 17.15 6.13
CA SER A 70 -2.30 16.63 7.25
C SER A 70 -1.48 16.75 8.53
N PRO A 71 -1.73 17.79 9.34
CA PRO A 71 -1.12 17.92 10.66
C PRO A 71 -1.44 16.74 11.57
N GLU A 72 -2.65 16.18 11.50
CA GLU A 72 -3.07 15.09 12.40
C GLU A 72 -2.24 13.81 12.22
N ASN A 73 -1.81 13.52 10.99
CA ASN A 73 -1.00 12.34 10.68
C ASN A 73 0.48 12.69 10.46
N GLU A 74 0.84 13.99 10.52
CA GLU A 74 2.16 14.52 10.15
C GLU A 74 2.60 13.99 8.76
N LEU A 75 1.70 14.08 7.79
CA LEU A 75 1.89 13.63 6.42
C LEU A 75 1.63 14.77 5.45
N GLN A 76 2.38 14.81 4.35
CA GLN A 76 2.13 15.71 3.24
C GLN A 76 2.33 15.01 1.91
N GLY A 77 1.65 15.48 0.86
CA GLY A 77 1.79 14.91 -0.47
C GLY A 77 0.91 15.58 -1.52
N LYS A 78 1.10 15.17 -2.77
CA LYS A 78 0.34 15.64 -3.93
C LYS A 78 -0.17 14.44 -4.72
N PRO A 79 -1.43 14.02 -4.54
CA PRO A 79 -1.99 12.96 -5.39
C PRO A 79 -2.08 13.45 -6.83
N ASP A 80 -1.97 12.59 -7.84
CA ASP A 80 -2.11 13.05 -9.24
C ASP A 80 -3.47 13.70 -9.50
N TYR A 81 -4.54 13.08 -9.00
CA TYR A 81 -5.89 13.61 -9.09
C TYR A 81 -6.72 13.35 -7.84
N ILE A 82 -7.68 14.25 -7.58
CA ILE A 82 -8.79 13.98 -6.66
C ILE A 82 -10.09 14.24 -7.41
N TYR A 83 -10.97 13.25 -7.37
CA TYR A 83 -12.30 13.33 -7.92
C TYR A 83 -13.36 13.37 -6.82
N LYS A 84 -14.40 14.18 -7.03
CA LYS A 84 -15.58 14.25 -6.19
C LYS A 84 -16.77 13.63 -6.90
N LYS A 85 -17.54 12.81 -6.19
CA LYS A 85 -18.79 12.25 -6.73
C LYS A 85 -19.76 13.40 -7.02
N ARG A 86 -20.40 13.39 -8.20
CA ARG A 86 -21.36 14.43 -8.59
C ARG A 86 -22.52 14.55 -7.60
N PHE A 87 -22.94 13.42 -7.04
CA PHE A 87 -23.98 13.35 -6.01
C PHE A 87 -23.38 12.88 -4.68
N GLY A 88 -23.42 13.75 -3.67
CA GLY A 88 -22.91 13.51 -2.33
C GLY A 88 -21.52 14.09 -2.07
N LYS A 89 -20.90 13.68 -0.95
CA LYS A 89 -19.60 14.20 -0.49
C LYS A 89 -18.41 13.29 -0.81
N GLY A 90 -18.63 12.13 -1.44
CA GLY A 90 -17.56 11.16 -1.65
C GLY A 90 -16.41 11.71 -2.51
N ILE A 91 -15.18 11.52 -2.06
CA ILE A 91 -13.96 11.84 -2.80
C ILE A 91 -13.12 10.59 -3.05
N VAL A 92 -12.34 10.60 -4.14
CA VAL A 92 -11.52 9.48 -4.60
C VAL A 92 -10.15 10.01 -5.03
N PRO A 93 -9.06 9.70 -4.28
CA PRO A 93 -7.71 9.93 -4.78
C PRO A 93 -7.37 8.95 -5.89
N VAL A 94 -6.65 9.45 -6.89
CA VAL A 94 -6.11 8.67 -8.00
C VAL A 94 -4.62 8.97 -8.12
N GLU A 95 -3.84 7.90 -8.23
CA GLU A 95 -2.39 7.94 -8.42
C GLU A 95 -2.05 7.19 -9.72
N LEU A 96 -1.24 7.81 -10.56
CA LEU A 96 -0.74 7.28 -11.81
C LEU A 96 0.64 6.67 -11.63
N LYS A 97 0.91 5.57 -12.35
CA LYS A 97 2.20 4.89 -12.37
C LYS A 97 2.61 4.66 -13.82
N SER A 98 3.85 5.02 -14.12
CA SER A 98 4.41 4.87 -15.47
C SER A 98 4.82 3.43 -15.78
N GLY A 99 4.97 2.57 -14.78
CA GLY A 99 5.25 1.15 -14.98
C GLY A 99 4.01 0.34 -15.36
N SER A 100 4.23 -0.91 -15.77
CA SER A 100 3.19 -1.94 -15.94
C SER A 100 3.23 -2.91 -14.77
N ILE A 101 2.08 -3.49 -14.41
CA ILE A 101 2.00 -4.52 -13.36
C ILE A 101 2.04 -5.94 -13.92
N GLY A 102 1.75 -6.13 -15.21
CA GLY A 102 1.72 -7.43 -15.86
C GLY A 102 0.66 -8.36 -15.23
N ASP A 103 1.04 -9.60 -14.98
CA ASP A 103 0.17 -10.61 -14.38
C ASP A 103 0.11 -10.56 -12.84
N ASP A 104 0.90 -9.69 -12.20
CA ASP A 104 0.95 -9.62 -10.74
C ASP A 104 -0.44 -9.32 -10.14
N PRO A 105 -0.89 -10.11 -9.14
CA PRO A 105 -2.24 -9.99 -8.59
C PRO A 105 -2.42 -8.75 -7.69
N LEU A 106 -1.33 -8.12 -7.27
CA LEU A 106 -1.29 -7.02 -6.31
C LEU A 106 -0.42 -5.87 -6.85
N PRO A 107 -0.74 -4.61 -6.50
CA PRO A 107 0.15 -3.49 -6.82
C PRO A 107 1.45 -3.58 -6.02
N HIS A 108 2.48 -2.85 -6.44
CA HIS A 108 3.70 -2.73 -5.64
C HIS A 108 3.37 -2.15 -4.25
N ARG A 109 3.99 -2.71 -3.21
CA ARG A 109 3.70 -2.32 -1.82
C ARG A 109 3.88 -0.82 -1.57
N GLY A 110 4.92 -0.21 -2.14
CA GLY A 110 5.17 1.23 -2.02
C GLY A 110 4.02 2.06 -2.58
N ASP A 111 3.51 1.70 -3.77
CA ASP A 111 2.38 2.39 -4.40
C ASP A 111 1.09 2.25 -3.57
N LEU A 112 0.86 1.06 -3.00
CA LEU A 112 -0.26 0.82 -2.11
C LEU A 112 -0.20 1.69 -0.83
N LEU A 113 0.97 1.77 -0.20
CA LEU A 113 1.17 2.61 0.99
C LEU A 113 1.07 4.09 0.66
N GLN A 114 1.55 4.52 -0.51
CA GLN A 114 1.40 5.90 -0.98
C GLN A 114 -0.07 6.28 -1.15
N LEU A 115 -0.88 5.44 -1.80
CA LEU A 115 -2.33 5.67 -1.90
C LEU A 115 -2.99 5.64 -0.51
N GLY A 116 -2.53 4.75 0.37
CA GLY A 116 -2.95 4.71 1.77
C GLY A 116 -2.67 6.01 2.53
N ALA A 117 -1.51 6.63 2.29
CA ALA A 117 -1.16 7.93 2.86
C ALA A 117 -2.11 9.03 2.35
N TYR A 118 -2.47 9.02 1.06
CA TYR A 118 -3.49 9.95 0.55
C TYR A 118 -4.86 9.74 1.20
N PHE A 119 -5.25 8.52 1.57
CA PHE A 119 -6.49 8.35 2.33
C PHE A 119 -6.47 9.08 3.67
N LEU A 120 -5.33 9.11 4.36
CA LEU A 120 -5.17 9.84 5.62
C LEU A 120 -5.14 11.35 5.38
N ILE A 121 -4.35 11.80 4.40
CA ILE A 121 -4.22 13.22 4.07
C ILE A 121 -5.56 13.82 3.67
N LEU A 122 -6.30 13.15 2.78
CA LEU A 122 -7.58 13.66 2.29
C LEU A 122 -8.66 13.67 3.37
N GLU A 123 -8.66 12.68 4.28
CA GLU A 123 -9.59 12.66 5.40
C GLU A 123 -9.38 13.86 6.33
N ASP A 124 -8.13 14.24 6.59
CA ASP A 124 -7.82 15.41 7.41
C ASP A 124 -8.09 16.73 6.66
N VAL A 125 -7.65 16.85 5.40
CA VAL A 125 -7.79 18.09 4.62
C VAL A 125 -9.24 18.39 4.24
N TYR A 126 -9.98 17.39 3.75
CA TYR A 126 -11.35 17.58 3.26
C TYR A 126 -12.41 17.20 4.28
N LYS A 127 -12.02 16.70 5.47
CA LYS A 127 -12.93 16.19 6.52
C LYS A 127 -13.89 15.12 5.98
N ILE A 128 -13.47 14.42 4.94
CA ILE A 128 -14.21 13.35 4.27
C ILE A 128 -13.29 12.16 4.12
N ARG A 129 -13.65 11.05 4.75
CA ARG A 129 -12.93 9.78 4.59
C ARG A 129 -13.18 9.18 3.19
N PRO A 130 -12.15 9.06 2.33
CA PRO A 130 -12.32 8.38 1.04
C PRO A 130 -12.67 6.90 1.29
N LYS A 131 -13.66 6.35 0.57
CA LYS A 131 -14.03 4.93 0.73
C LYS A 131 -13.08 4.01 -0.04
N PHE A 132 -12.56 4.51 -1.16
CA PHE A 132 -11.60 3.83 -2.02
C PHE A 132 -10.77 4.86 -2.79
N GLY A 133 -9.72 4.38 -3.44
CA GLY A 133 -8.85 5.12 -4.35
C GLY A 133 -8.49 4.26 -5.56
N ARG A 134 -7.78 4.84 -6.52
CA ARG A 134 -7.32 4.13 -7.72
C ARG A 134 -5.81 4.26 -7.87
N LEU A 135 -5.14 3.14 -8.08
CA LEU A 135 -3.78 3.08 -8.64
C LEU A 135 -3.92 2.72 -10.11
N ILE A 136 -3.37 3.53 -11.01
CA ILE A 136 -3.48 3.30 -12.45
C ILE A 136 -2.07 3.10 -13.02
N TYR A 137 -1.77 1.86 -13.43
CA TYR A 137 -0.58 1.51 -14.21
C TYR A 137 -0.90 1.59 -15.71
N GLN A 138 0.11 1.40 -16.56
CA GLN A 138 -0.07 1.45 -18.02
C GLN A 138 -1.08 0.41 -18.54
N ASP A 139 -1.04 -0.80 -18.00
CA ASP A 139 -1.80 -1.97 -18.45
C ASP A 139 -3.05 -2.24 -17.59
N ASN A 140 -2.92 -2.09 -16.27
CA ASN A 140 -3.97 -2.39 -15.31
C ASN A 140 -4.16 -1.27 -14.29
N MET A 141 -5.31 -1.29 -13.62
CA MET A 141 -5.58 -0.44 -12.47
C MET A 141 -6.09 -1.25 -11.28
N PHE A 142 -5.86 -0.73 -10.08
CA PHE A 142 -6.37 -1.29 -8.84
C PHE A 142 -7.35 -0.31 -8.19
N VAL A 143 -8.57 -0.78 -7.93
CA VAL A 143 -9.53 -0.08 -7.06
C VAL A 143 -9.29 -0.55 -5.63
N VAL A 144 -8.70 0.31 -4.80
CA VAL A 144 -8.23 -0.01 -3.45
C VAL A 144 -9.17 0.56 -2.40
N LYS A 145 -9.73 -0.26 -1.52
CA LYS A 145 -10.56 0.18 -0.39
C LYS A 145 -9.70 0.80 0.72
N ASN A 146 -10.21 1.85 1.35
CA ASN A 146 -9.59 2.49 2.52
C ASN A 146 -9.87 1.68 3.80
N THR A 147 -9.21 0.54 3.94
CA THR A 147 -9.38 -0.38 5.06
C THR A 147 -8.63 0.07 6.31
N LYS A 148 -9.04 -0.42 7.49
CA LYS A 148 -8.34 -0.15 8.75
C LYS A 148 -6.90 -0.71 8.74
N SER A 149 -6.69 -1.88 8.13
CA SER A 149 -5.37 -2.52 8.03
C SER A 149 -4.40 -1.68 7.19
N LEU A 150 -4.80 -1.23 6.01
CA LEU A 150 -3.95 -0.40 5.15
C LEU A 150 -3.53 0.89 5.86
N ARG A 151 -4.47 1.56 6.53
CA ARG A 151 -4.17 2.78 7.30
C ARG A 151 -3.21 2.51 8.46
N LYS A 152 -3.39 1.39 9.14
CA LYS A 152 -2.50 0.97 10.23
C LYS A 152 -1.10 0.75 9.69
N GLU A 153 -0.97 0.05 8.57
CA GLU A 153 0.32 -0.22 7.91
C GLU A 153 1.02 1.08 7.49
N VAL A 154 0.30 2.07 6.96
CA VAL A 154 0.86 3.40 6.64
C VAL A 154 1.39 4.10 7.90
N LYS A 155 0.62 4.10 8.99
CA LYS A 155 1.02 4.74 10.26
C LYS A 155 2.24 4.04 10.87
N GLU A 156 2.26 2.71 10.85
CA GLU A 156 3.40 1.91 11.32
C GLU A 156 4.65 2.18 10.48
N THR A 157 4.52 2.14 9.15
CA THR A 157 5.64 2.43 8.24
C THR A 157 6.18 3.85 8.46
N THR A 158 5.31 4.85 8.61
CA THR A 158 5.74 6.24 8.84
C THR A 158 6.41 6.40 10.21
N LYS A 159 5.92 5.68 11.23
CA LYS A 159 6.56 5.63 12.55
C LYS A 159 7.97 5.05 12.44
N GLU A 160 8.12 3.91 11.77
CA GLU A 160 9.42 3.28 11.52
C GLU A 160 10.36 4.24 10.78
N MET A 161 9.88 4.96 9.76
CA MET A 161 10.66 5.99 9.06
C MET A 161 11.16 7.11 9.99
N ARG A 162 10.32 7.58 10.91
CA ARG A 162 10.70 8.62 11.89
C ARG A 162 11.72 8.09 12.89
N GLU A 163 11.54 6.86 13.37
CA GLU A 163 12.49 6.20 14.27
C GLU A 163 13.86 6.00 13.58
N MET A 164 13.88 5.64 12.30
CA MET A 164 15.12 5.55 11.52
C MET A 164 15.85 6.91 11.44
N LEU A 165 15.12 8.02 11.30
CA LEU A 165 15.72 9.36 11.26
C LEU A 165 16.31 9.78 12.62
N ILE A 166 15.68 9.37 13.73
CA ILE A 166 16.12 9.72 15.09
C ILE A 166 17.31 8.87 15.53
N TYR A 167 17.21 7.55 15.35
CA TYR A 167 18.18 6.59 15.89
C TYR A 167 19.25 6.17 14.88
N GLY A 168 19.06 6.44 13.59
CA GLY A 168 19.98 6.01 12.53
C GLY A 168 20.00 4.48 12.30
N VAL A 169 19.10 3.74 12.93
CA VAL A 169 19.01 2.28 12.81
C VAL A 169 17.83 1.92 11.93
N GLY A 170 18.11 1.43 10.73
CA GLY A 170 17.12 0.93 9.78
C GLY A 170 17.58 -0.41 9.18
N LYS A 171 16.63 -1.32 8.96
CA LYS A 171 16.92 -2.59 8.28
C LYS A 171 16.66 -2.42 6.78
N ALA A 172 17.73 -2.48 5.98
CA ALA A 172 17.59 -2.50 4.53
C ALA A 172 17.02 -3.85 4.06
N ASN A 173 15.99 -3.83 3.22
CA ASN A 173 15.51 -5.01 2.50
C ASN A 173 16.25 -5.09 1.16
N ALA A 174 17.55 -5.39 1.25
CA ALA A 174 18.43 -5.51 0.10
C ALA A 174 18.02 -6.70 -0.78
N SER A 175 17.85 -6.46 -2.07
CA SER A 175 17.70 -7.50 -3.10
C SER A 175 18.29 -7.00 -4.41
N PHE A 176 18.71 -7.88 -5.31
CA PHE A 176 19.22 -7.46 -6.61
C PHE A 176 18.24 -6.51 -7.33
N ALA A 177 16.94 -6.85 -7.33
CA ALA A 177 15.89 -6.07 -7.98
C ALA A 177 15.75 -4.64 -7.40
N SER A 178 15.84 -4.47 -6.08
CA SER A 178 15.74 -3.16 -5.44
C SER A 178 17.07 -2.38 -5.50
N CYS A 179 18.20 -3.06 -5.36
CA CYS A 179 19.52 -2.45 -5.30
C CYS A 179 20.00 -1.99 -6.69
N ARG A 180 19.66 -2.68 -7.79
CA ARG A 180 20.25 -2.38 -9.12
C ARG A 180 19.98 -0.96 -9.63
N PHE A 181 18.85 -0.36 -9.23
CA PHE A 181 18.47 1.01 -9.56
C PHE A 181 18.62 1.99 -8.41
N CYS A 182 19.08 1.51 -7.24
CA CYS A 182 19.22 2.34 -6.06
C CYS A 182 20.36 3.33 -6.26
N ILE A 183 20.11 4.61 -6.03
CA ILE A 183 21.13 5.67 -6.11
C ILE A 183 22.26 5.48 -5.08
N CYS A 184 22.00 4.73 -4.01
CA CYS A 184 23.00 4.40 -3.00
C CYS A 184 23.93 3.25 -3.42
N LYS A 185 23.67 2.58 -4.55
CA LYS A 185 24.49 1.46 -5.05
C LYS A 185 25.90 1.93 -5.38
N GLY A 186 26.91 1.28 -4.79
CA GLY A 186 28.32 1.63 -5.02
C GLY A 186 28.73 2.98 -4.42
N THR A 187 27.91 3.57 -3.56
CA THR A 187 28.22 4.83 -2.86
C THR A 187 28.26 4.61 -1.35
N VAL A 188 27.16 4.90 -0.66
CA VAL A 188 27.05 4.85 0.81
C VAL A 188 26.44 3.55 1.34
N CYS A 189 25.86 2.72 0.45
CA CYS A 189 25.18 1.49 0.86
C CYS A 189 26.18 0.35 1.06
N THR A 190 26.19 -0.23 2.26
CA THR A 190 27.05 -1.37 2.62
C THR A 190 26.58 -2.71 2.06
N HIS A 191 25.35 -2.80 1.56
CA HIS A 191 24.77 -4.05 1.02
C HIS A 191 25.15 -4.34 -0.44
N THR A 192 25.85 -3.42 -1.11
CA THR A 192 26.17 -3.55 -2.53
C THR A 192 27.46 -4.31 -2.80
N GLU A 193 28.23 -4.64 -1.76
CA GLU A 193 29.46 -5.42 -1.87
C GLU A 193 29.15 -6.92 -1.86
N THR A 194 29.38 -7.59 -2.98
CA THR A 194 29.40 -9.05 -3.07
C THR A 194 30.68 -9.57 -2.42
N LYS A 195 30.69 -9.81 -1.10
CA LYS A 195 31.77 -10.58 -0.48
C LYS A 195 31.56 -12.07 -0.77
N ILE A 196 32.16 -12.56 -1.86
CA ILE A 196 32.27 -14.00 -2.12
C ILE A 196 33.38 -14.57 -1.22
N PHE A 197 33.02 -15.12 -0.06
CA PHE A 197 33.91 -15.97 0.72
C PHE A 197 33.44 -17.43 0.58
N GLY A 198 34.25 -18.28 -0.04
CA GLY A 198 34.01 -19.73 -0.05
C GLY A 198 32.84 -20.23 -0.89
N GLY A 199 32.43 -19.49 -1.94
CA GLY A 199 31.44 -19.97 -2.91
C GLY A 199 29.98 -19.95 -2.44
N LYS A 200 29.67 -19.30 -1.31
CA LYS A 200 28.29 -18.98 -0.91
C LYS A 200 28.13 -17.47 -0.83
N ALA A 201 27.18 -16.92 -1.59
CA ALA A 201 26.75 -15.54 -1.45
C ALA A 201 26.20 -15.33 -0.03
N ASN A 202 26.54 -14.20 0.58
CA ASN A 202 25.90 -13.78 1.82
C ASN A 202 24.41 -13.52 1.55
N GLU A 203 23.50 -14.13 2.32
CA GLU A 203 22.03 -13.96 2.23
C GLU A 203 21.56 -12.49 2.34
N SER A 204 22.45 -11.58 2.72
CA SER A 204 22.22 -10.13 2.82
C SER A 204 22.92 -9.28 1.75
N SER A 205 23.47 -9.88 0.69
CA SER A 205 24.16 -9.17 -0.40
C SER A 205 23.26 -8.94 -1.62
N CYS A 206 23.39 -7.78 -2.28
CA CYS A 206 22.69 -7.47 -3.53
C CYS A 206 23.36 -8.10 -4.78
N GLY A 207 24.22 -9.11 -4.63
CA GLY A 207 24.92 -9.75 -5.74
C GLY A 207 23.97 -10.50 -6.69
N GLU A 208 24.38 -10.61 -7.95
CA GLU A 208 23.76 -11.57 -8.89
C GLU A 208 24.10 -13.00 -8.40
N GLU A 209 23.11 -13.89 -8.40
CA GLU A 209 23.35 -15.35 -8.27
C GLU A 209 23.99 -15.89 -9.55
#